data_AF-A0A4Y2IA37-F1
#
_entry.id   AF-A0A4Y2IA37-F1
#
_cell.length_a   1.000
_cell.length_b   1.000
_cell.length_c   1.000
_cell.angle_alpha   90.00
_cell.angle_beta   90.00
_cell.angle_gamma   90.00
#
_symmetry.space_group_name_H-M   'P 1'
#
loop_
_entity.id
_entity.type
_entity.pdbx_description
1 polymer ?
#
loop_
_entity_poly.entity_id
_entity_poly.type
_entity_poly.pdbx_seq_one_letter_code
_entity_poly.pdbx_strand_id
1 'polypeptide(L)'
;MTNRQILIPNSSPMPSFQSEPTFLYCVTRNKDSQLKILQINLARDEEAMNNLQQAVASHNFDVVVAQELLVRKNGIAGIPQKWDSCLSKNKKVAILLTNRSLRPIDLTAK
;
A
#
# COMPACT_ATOMS: atom_id res chain seq x y z
N MET A 1 -5.48 18.49 -59.37
CA MET A 1 -5.92 18.67 -57.97
C MET A 1 -7.23 17.91 -57.80
N THR A 2 -7.20 16.78 -57.10
CA THR A 2 -8.41 15.96 -56.89
C THR A 2 -8.41 15.49 -55.44
N ASN A 3 -9.28 16.11 -54.64
CA ASN A 3 -9.50 15.82 -53.23
C ASN A 3 -10.09 14.42 -53.07
N ARG A 4 -9.42 13.53 -52.33
CA ARG A 4 -9.99 12.29 -51.83
C ARG A 4 -10.37 12.51 -50.36
N GLN A 5 -11.67 12.56 -50.06
CA GLN A 5 -12.17 12.54 -48.70
C GLN A 5 -12.09 11.10 -48.16
N ILE A 6 -11.52 10.94 -46.96
CA ILE A 6 -11.44 9.68 -46.23
C ILE A 6 -12.69 9.59 -45.34
N LEU A 7 -13.49 8.54 -45.50
CA LEU A 7 -14.65 8.25 -44.65
C LEU A 7 -14.17 7.68 -43.29
N ILE A 8 -14.59 8.31 -42.19
CA ILE A 8 -14.36 7.81 -40.82
C ILE A 8 -15.53 6.88 -40.46
N PRO A 9 -15.30 5.61 -40.05
CA PRO A 9 -16.37 4.73 -39.62
C PRO A 9 -16.91 5.16 -38.24
N ASN A 10 -18.25 5.12 -38.10
CA ASN A 10 -19.00 5.47 -36.90
C ASN A 10 -18.52 4.70 -35.67
N SER A 11 -18.28 5.42 -34.57
CA SER A 11 -17.93 4.87 -33.25
C SER A 11 -19.13 4.19 -32.59
N SER A 12 -19.04 2.88 -32.34
CA SER A 12 -19.98 2.16 -31.48
C SER A 12 -19.89 2.68 -30.03
N PRO A 13 -21.02 2.82 -29.29
CA PRO A 13 -20.97 3.27 -27.91
C PRO A 13 -20.39 2.18 -27.00
N MET A 14 -19.46 2.58 -26.12
CA MET A 14 -18.89 1.76 -25.05
C MET A 14 -20.00 1.28 -24.08
N PRO A 15 -19.93 0.05 -23.56
CA PRO A 15 -20.86 -0.41 -22.52
C PRO A 15 -20.64 0.41 -21.24
N SER A 16 -21.73 0.89 -20.66
CA SER A 16 -21.74 1.61 -19.38
C SER A 16 -21.37 0.65 -18.25
N PHE A 17 -20.20 0.87 -17.63
CA PHE A 17 -19.87 0.26 -16.34
C PHE A 17 -20.84 0.80 -15.28
N GLN A 18 -21.70 -0.06 -14.75
CA GLN A 18 -22.47 0.26 -13.54
C GLN A 18 -21.51 0.21 -12.35
N SER A 19 -21.25 1.36 -11.74
CA SER A 19 -20.46 1.48 -10.52
C SER A 19 -21.32 1.04 -9.33
N GLU A 20 -21.03 -0.13 -8.77
CA GLU A 20 -21.53 -0.51 -7.45
C GLU A 20 -21.05 0.53 -6.40
N PRO A 21 -21.90 0.99 -5.47
CA PRO A 21 -21.51 1.95 -4.46
C PRO A 21 -20.58 1.27 -3.45
N THR A 22 -19.28 1.56 -3.55
CA THR A 22 -18.33 1.25 -2.47
C THR A 22 -18.79 1.99 -1.22
N PHE A 23 -19.41 1.30 -0.27
CA PHE A 23 -19.81 1.88 1.02
C PHE A 23 -18.55 2.21 1.82
N LEU A 24 -17.95 3.36 1.57
CA LEU A 24 -16.84 3.91 2.34
C LEU A 24 -17.45 4.55 3.60
N TYR A 25 -17.65 3.75 4.66
CA TYR A 25 -17.99 4.27 5.97
C TYR A 25 -16.75 4.98 6.53
N CYS A 26 -16.60 6.27 6.20
CA CYS A 26 -15.58 7.11 6.81
C CYS A 26 -15.92 7.23 8.30
N VAL A 27 -15.16 6.56 9.17
CA VAL A 27 -15.24 6.77 10.61
C VAL A 27 -15.04 8.26 10.86
N THR A 28 -15.99 8.87 11.57
CA THR A 28 -16.03 10.30 11.89
C THR A 28 -14.64 10.76 12.31
N ARG A 29 -14.08 11.70 11.56
CA ARG A 29 -12.71 12.21 11.67
C ARG A 29 -12.38 12.54 13.13
N ASN A 30 -11.67 11.65 13.82
CA ASN A 30 -11.11 11.95 15.13
C ASN A 30 -10.03 13.02 14.90
N LYS A 31 -10.23 14.22 15.47
CA LYS A 31 -9.35 15.37 15.26
C LYS A 31 -8.02 15.25 16.03
N ASP A 32 -7.84 14.22 16.85
CA ASP A 32 -6.78 14.20 17.86
C ASP A 32 -5.58 13.29 17.52
N SER A 33 -5.65 12.45 16.47
CA SER A 33 -4.46 11.72 16.00
C SER A 33 -4.33 11.71 14.47
N GLN A 34 -3.34 12.45 13.98
CA GLN A 34 -2.94 12.38 12.58
C GLN A 34 -2.21 11.06 12.33
N LEU A 35 -2.72 10.25 11.40
CA LEU A 35 -2.06 9.01 10.96
C LEU A 35 -0.70 9.34 10.35
N LYS A 36 0.37 8.75 10.90
CA LYS A 36 1.74 8.92 10.42
C LYS A 36 2.18 7.72 9.59
N ILE A 37 2.41 7.95 8.30
CA ILE A 37 2.82 6.92 7.35
C ILE A 37 4.27 7.18 6.92
N LEU A 38 5.12 6.16 7.02
CA LEU A 38 6.46 6.16 6.44
C LEU A 38 6.47 5.31 5.16
N GLN A 39 6.96 5.86 4.06
CA GLN A 39 7.25 5.09 2.85
C GLN A 39 8.76 5.00 2.66
N ILE A 40 9.29 3.79 2.50
CA ILE A 40 10.74 3.57 2.44
C ILE A 40 11.10 2.38 1.54
N ASN A 41 12.23 2.50 0.85
CA ASN A 41 12.91 1.38 0.20
C ASN A 41 14.12 0.97 1.06
N LEU A 42 14.16 -0.29 1.48
CA LEU A 42 15.14 -0.83 2.42
C LEU A 42 16.33 -1.49 1.71
N ALA A 43 16.32 -1.53 0.38
CA ALA A 43 17.42 -2.00 -0.48
C ALA A 43 17.99 -3.39 -0.11
N ARG A 44 17.21 -4.21 0.60
CA ARG A 44 17.61 -5.50 1.19
C ARG A 44 18.84 -5.40 2.11
N ASP A 45 18.99 -4.27 2.78
CA ASP A 45 20.13 -3.97 3.63
C ASP A 45 19.82 -4.16 5.13
N GLU A 46 20.76 -4.75 5.89
CA GLU A 46 20.57 -5.04 7.31
C GLU A 46 20.56 -3.78 8.18
N GLU A 47 21.40 -2.80 7.85
CA GLU A 47 21.51 -1.55 8.59
C GLU A 47 20.24 -0.72 8.40
N ALA A 48 19.71 -0.66 7.19
CA ALA A 48 18.43 -0.04 6.87
C ALA A 48 17.27 -0.63 7.69
N MET A 49 17.23 -1.96 7.85
CA MET A 49 16.21 -2.62 8.71
C MET A 49 16.35 -2.20 10.19
N ASN A 50 17.58 -2.12 10.70
CA ASN A 50 17.82 -1.71 12.09
C ASN A 50 17.44 -0.23 12.32
N ASN A 51 17.82 0.64 11.39
CA ASN A 51 17.49 2.07 11.44
C ASN A 51 15.98 2.30 11.32
N LEU A 52 15.27 1.49 10.53
CA LEU A 52 13.81 1.56 10.45
C LEU A 52 13.15 1.37 11.82
N GLN A 53 13.61 0.40 12.63
CA GLN A 53 13.03 0.17 13.96
C GLN A 53 13.19 1.39 14.88
N GLN A 54 14.38 2.00 14.87
CA GLN A 54 14.66 3.19 15.65
C GLN A 54 13.81 4.37 15.17
N ALA A 55 13.74 4.59 13.85
CA ALA A 55 12.96 5.67 13.26
C ALA A 55 11.47 5.56 13.61
N VAL A 56 10.89 4.36 13.57
CA VAL A 56 9.51 4.10 13.97
C VAL A 56 9.28 4.44 15.44
N ALA A 57 10.19 4.04 16.33
CA ALA A 57 10.09 4.35 17.75
C ALA A 57 10.21 5.86 18.04
N SER A 58 11.13 6.56 17.37
CA SER A 58 11.38 7.98 17.60
C SER A 58 10.28 8.89 17.04
N HIS A 59 9.72 8.55 15.88
CA HIS A 59 8.76 9.42 15.18
C HIS A 59 7.31 9.02 15.40
N ASN A 60 7.08 7.87 16.04
CA ASN A 60 5.77 7.27 16.28
C ASN A 60 4.99 7.09 14.97
N PHE A 61 5.63 6.51 13.95
CA PHE A 61 4.92 6.11 12.74
C PHE A 61 3.89 5.04 13.10
N ASP A 62 2.70 5.11 12.49
CA ASP A 62 1.61 4.16 12.70
C ASP A 62 1.59 3.05 11.62
N VAL A 63 2.04 3.41 10.41
CA VAL A 63 2.09 2.52 9.25
C VAL A 63 3.41 2.73 8.52
N VAL A 64 4.06 1.63 8.11
CA VAL A 64 5.23 1.66 7.22
C VAL A 64 4.90 0.92 5.93
N VAL A 65 5.11 1.56 4.79
CA VAL A 65 5.09 0.92 3.47
C VAL A 65 6.54 0.70 3.06
N ALA A 66 6.98 -0.55 3.14
CA ALA A 66 8.37 -0.93 2.93
C ALA A 66 8.55 -1.70 1.61
N GLN A 67 9.54 -1.31 0.81
CA GLN A 67 9.93 -1.96 -0.44
C GLN A 67 11.35 -2.53 -0.34
N GLU A 68 11.63 -3.56 -1.16
CA GLU A 68 12.89 -4.31 -1.16
C GLU A 68 13.30 -4.77 0.24
N LEU A 69 12.37 -5.40 0.94
CA LEU A 69 12.60 -5.99 2.26
C LEU A 69 13.67 -7.07 2.23
N LEU A 70 14.47 -7.15 3.30
CA LEU A 70 15.38 -8.27 3.51
C LEU A 70 14.60 -9.51 3.98
N VAL A 71 14.40 -10.47 3.07
CA VAL A 71 13.69 -11.74 3.36
C VAL A 71 14.70 -12.87 3.53
N ARG A 72 14.65 -13.56 4.67
CA ARG A 72 15.44 -14.77 4.98
C ARG A 72 14.53 -16.01 5.04
N LYS A 73 15.13 -17.21 5.18
CA LYS A 73 14.40 -18.50 5.19
C LYS A 73 13.22 -18.55 6.17
N ASN A 74 13.30 -17.81 7.29
CA ASN A 74 12.28 -17.81 8.35
C ASN A 74 11.33 -16.60 8.30
N GLY A 75 11.35 -15.80 7.23
CA GLY A 75 10.49 -14.61 7.08
C GLY A 75 11.27 -13.33 6.83
N ILE A 76 10.65 -12.20 7.13
CA ILE A 76 11.28 -10.88 6.96
C ILE A 76 12.28 -10.69 8.10
N ALA A 77 13.56 -10.50 7.78
CA ALA A 77 14.59 -10.25 8.77
C ALA A 77 14.48 -8.81 9.29
N GLY A 78 14.70 -8.61 10.59
CA GLY A 78 14.76 -7.27 11.16
C GLY A 78 13.40 -6.55 11.29
N ILE A 79 12.27 -7.24 11.12
CA ILE A 79 10.96 -6.69 11.53
C ILE A 79 10.56 -7.27 12.89
N PRO A 80 10.23 -6.44 13.90
CA PRO A 80 9.76 -6.91 15.18
C PRO A 80 8.47 -7.74 15.06
N GLN A 81 8.40 -8.89 15.75
CA GLN A 81 7.19 -9.74 15.80
C GLN A 81 5.93 -9.02 16.29
N LYS A 82 6.10 -7.88 16.99
CA LYS A 82 4.99 -7.10 17.52
C LYS A 82 4.22 -6.30 16.46
N TRP A 83 4.76 -6.18 15.25
CA TRP A 83 4.14 -5.47 14.13
C TRP A 83 3.34 -6.45 13.29
N ASP A 84 2.10 -6.09 12.96
CA ASP A 84 1.33 -6.84 11.97
C ASP A 84 1.85 -6.50 10.58
N SER A 85 1.82 -7.48 9.66
CA SER A 85 2.34 -7.28 8.30
C SER A 85 1.44 -7.87 7.24
N CYS A 86 1.21 -7.09 6.18
CA CYS A 86 0.60 -7.55 4.94
C CYS A 86 1.69 -7.61 3.89
N LEU A 87 2.15 -8.83 3.58
CA LEU A 87 3.25 -9.07 2.66
C LEU A 87 2.71 -9.33 1.24
N SER A 88 3.33 -8.70 0.25
CA SER A 88 3.07 -9.00 -1.16
C SER A 88 3.41 -10.45 -1.51
N LYS A 89 2.74 -11.00 -2.55
CA LYS A 89 2.95 -12.38 -3.03
C LYS A 89 4.43 -12.70 -3.33
N ASN A 90 5.16 -11.74 -3.87
CA ASN A 90 6.59 -11.88 -4.20
C ASN A 90 7.54 -11.51 -3.05
N LYS A 91 7.00 -11.15 -1.88
CA LYS A 91 7.72 -10.78 -0.66
C LYS A 91 8.66 -9.57 -0.79
N LYS A 92 8.54 -8.77 -1.84
CA LYS A 92 9.37 -7.56 -2.02
C LYS A 92 8.83 -6.35 -1.30
N VAL A 93 7.52 -6.28 -1.11
CA VAL A 93 6.81 -5.14 -0.51
C VAL A 93 5.96 -5.61 0.65
N ALA A 94 5.92 -4.85 1.74
CA ALA A 94 4.99 -5.06 2.84
C ALA A 94 4.39 -3.75 3.34
N ILE A 95 3.17 -3.85 3.85
CA ILE A 95 2.58 -2.85 4.73
C ILE A 95 2.77 -3.38 6.15
N LEU A 96 3.42 -2.60 7.00
CA LEU A 96 3.67 -2.92 8.40
C LEU A 96 2.82 -2.01 9.26
N LEU A 97 2.06 -2.59 10.18
CA LEU A 97 1.26 -1.86 11.16
C LEU A 97 2.03 -1.84 12.47
N THR A 98 2.50 -0.67 12.82
CA THR A 98 3.33 -0.43 14.01
C THR A 98 2.48 0.04 15.18
N ASN A 99 1.31 0.62 14.88
CA ASN A 99 0.25 0.93 15.83
C ASN A 99 -0.84 -0.16 15.82
N ARG A 100 -0.96 -0.91 16.92
CA ARG A 100 -1.91 -2.02 17.08
C ARG A 100 -3.38 -1.61 17.21
N SER A 101 -3.65 -0.33 17.40
CA SER A 101 -5.02 0.20 17.43
C SER A 101 -5.61 0.29 16.02
N LEU A 102 -4.78 0.26 14.98
CA LEU A 102 -5.23 0.23 13.59
C LEU A 102 -5.78 -1.15 13.23
N ARG A 103 -6.93 -1.17 12.56
CA ARG A 103 -7.54 -2.39 12.02
C ARG A 103 -7.59 -2.30 10.50
N PRO A 104 -6.69 -2.98 9.77
CA PRO A 104 -6.71 -2.98 8.31
C PRO A 104 -7.94 -3.74 7.81
N ILE A 105 -8.48 -3.30 6.67
CA ILE A 105 -9.52 -4.02 5.94
C ILE A 105 -8.86 -4.58 4.69
N ASP A 106 -8.94 -5.91 4.51
CA ASP A 106 -8.54 -6.56 3.28
C ASP A 106 -9.66 -6.45 2.25
N LEU A 107 -9.36 -5.83 1.11
CA LEU A 107 -10.30 -5.64 0.01
C LEU A 107 -10.24 -6.77 -1.04
N THR A 108 -9.42 -7.79 -0.81
CA THR A 108 -9.32 -8.92 -1.74
C THR A 108 -10.59 -9.77 -1.63
N ALA A 109 -11.31 -9.94 -2.74
CA ALA A 109 -12.47 -10.83 -2.81
C ALA A 109 -12.04 -12.28 -2.49
N LYS A 110 -12.79 -12.95 -1.62
CA LYS A 110 -12.63 -14.38 -1.32
C LYS A 110 -13.10 -15.24 -2.50
#